data_AF-A0A822BH60-F1
#
_entry.id   AF-A0A822BH60-F1
#
_cell.length_a   1.000
_cell.length_b   1.000
_cell.length_c   1.000
_cell.angle_alpha   90.00
_cell.angle_beta   90.00
_cell.angle_gamma   90.00
#
_symmetry.space_group_name_H-M   'P 1'
#
loop_
_entity.id
_entity.type
_entity.pdbx_description
1 polymer ?
#
loop_
_entity_poly.entity_id
_entity_poly.type
_entity_poly.pdbx_seq_one_letter_code
_entity_poly.pdbx_strand_id
1 'polypeptide(L)' 'MGMYLDELNGILYISNEESHSIAQWVLGDYMDRNIYAGIHERSGNTSAQLLDPQGITLDQYANLYITD' A
#
# COMPACT_ATOMS: atom_id res chain seq x y z
N MET A 1 -11.40 2.08 -0.63
CA MET A 1 -10.22 2.34 0.23
C MET A 1 -10.07 1.15 1.13
N GLY A 2 -8.90 0.52 1.15
CA GLY A 2 -8.62 -0.71 1.88
C GLY A 2 -7.38 -0.57 2.76
N MET A 3 -7.27 -1.48 3.71
CA MET A 3 -6.20 -1.54 4.69
C MET A 3 -5.92 -2.99 5.05
N TYR A 4 -4.66 -3.32 5.24
CA TYR A 4 -4.22 -4.65 5.66
C TYR A 4 -3.18 -4.53 6.78
N LEU A 5 -3.40 -5.23 7.89
CA LEU A 5 -2.45 -5.31 8.99
C LEU A 5 -1.65 -6.62 8.90
N ASP A 6 -0.35 -6.50 8.70
CA ASP A 6 0.59 -7.59 8.94
C ASP A 6 0.91 -7.62 10.45
N GLU A 7 0.18 -8.47 11.17
CA GLU A 7 0.32 -8.63 12.63
C GLU A 7 1.68 -9.21 13.03
N LEU A 8 2.31 -10.02 12.16
CA LEU A 8 3.58 -10.66 12.46
C LEU A 8 4.73 -9.64 12.48
N ASN A 9 4.73 -8.72 11.53
CA ASN A 9 5.77 -7.70 11.39
C ASN A 9 5.37 -6.34 11.98
N GLY A 10 4.10 -6.18 12.39
CA GLY A 10 3.57 -4.92 12.91
C GLY A 10 3.53 -3.83 11.83
N ILE A 11 3.16 -4.18 10.60
CA ILE A 11 3.14 -3.26 9.46
C ILE A 11 1.70 -3.06 8.98
N LEU A 12 1.29 -1.80 8.83
CA LEU A 12 0.01 -1.41 8.27
C LEU A 12 0.20 -0.95 6.82
N TYR A 13 -0.48 -1.62 5.90
CA TYR A 13 -0.58 -1.22 4.50
C TYR A 13 -1.92 -0.52 4.27
N ILE A 14 -1.89 0.64 3.61
CA ILE A 14 -3.07 1.47 3.37
C ILE A 14 -3.12 1.84 1.90
N SER A 15 -4.23 1.55 1.22
CA SER A 15 -4.43 1.97 -0.17
C SER A 15 -4.95 3.40 -0.16
N ASN A 16 -4.23 4.31 -0.79
CA ASN A 16 -4.71 5.66 -1.00
C ASN A 16 -5.17 5.82 -2.45
N GLU A 17 -6.48 5.83 -2.65
CA GLU A 17 -7.12 5.96 -3.96
C GLU A 17 -6.75 7.27 -4.63
N GLU A 18 -6.93 8.39 -3.91
CA GLU A 18 -6.68 9.74 -4.45
C GLU A 18 -5.24 9.94 -4.89
N SER A 19 -4.29 9.41 -4.11
CA SER A 19 -2.87 9.58 -4.44
C SER A 19 -2.29 8.44 -5.28
N HIS A 20 -3.12 7.50 -5.73
CA HIS A 20 -2.72 6.36 -6.57
C HIS A 20 -1.50 5.61 -6.01
N SER A 21 -1.51 5.30 -4.72
CA SER A 21 -0.35 4.70 -4.06
C SER A 21 -0.72 3.87 -2.83
N ILE A 22 0.11 2.91 -2.48
CA ILE A 22 0.03 2.18 -1.22
C ILE A 22 1.05 2.76 -0.24
N ALA A 23 0.56 3.17 0.93
CA ALA A 23 1.39 3.57 2.04
C ALA A 23 1.71 2.38 2.95
N GLN A 24 2.92 2.37 3.48
CA GLN A 24 3.37 1.45 4.52
C GLN A 24 3.66 2.24 5.79
N TRP A 25 3.14 1.75 6.92
CA TRP A 25 3.40 2.29 8.24
C TRP A 25 3.82 1.18 9.20
N VAL A 26 5.02 1.28 9.76
CA VAL A 26 5.50 0.39 10.82
C VAL A 26 4.93 0.88 12.17
N LEU A 27 4.19 0.01 12.86
CA LEU A 27 3.55 0.36 14.13
C LEU A 27 4.61 0.63 15.21
N GLY A 28 4.44 1.72 15.94
CA GLY A 28 5.39 2.18 16.95
C GLY A 28 6.56 3.00 16.40
N ASP A 29 6.67 3.11 15.06
CA ASP A 29 7.50 4.13 14.43
C ASP A 29 6.69 5.44 14.31
N TYR A 30 7.34 6.55 14.67
CA TYR A 30 6.75 7.88 14.71
C TYR A 30 7.15 8.74 13.51
N MET A 31 8.12 8.28 12.71
CA MET A 31 8.84 9.21 11.83
C MET A 31 8.54 9.08 10.35
N ASP A 32 8.19 7.92 9.76
CA ASP A 32 7.96 7.92 8.30
C ASP A 32 6.89 6.95 7.78
N ARG A 33 5.91 7.54 7.10
CA ARG A 33 5.01 6.87 6.16
C ARG A 33 5.75 6.73 4.83
N ASN A 34 6.08 5.51 4.44
CA ASN A 34 6.72 5.25 3.15
C ASN A 34 5.70 4.89 2.07
N ILE A 35 6.00 5.25 0.82
CA ILE A 35 5.26 4.74 -0.34
C ILE A 35 5.84 3.38 -0.68
N TYR A 36 5.02 2.35 -0.53
CA TYR A 36 5.40 0.97 -0.80
C TYR A 36 5.20 0.58 -2.27
N ALA A 37 4.09 1.04 -2.87
CA ALA A 37 3.76 0.77 -4.26
C ALA A 37 3.01 1.95 -4.91
N GLY A 38 3.12 2.06 -6.23
CA GLY A 38 2.56 3.16 -7.02
C GLY A 38 3.44 4.42 -7.03
N ILE A 39 2.98 5.44 -7.76
CA ILE A 39 3.64 6.74 -7.84
C ILE A 39 2.66 7.78 -7.29
N HIS A 40 3.06 8.47 -6.22
CA HIS A 40 2.24 9.48 -5.56
C HIS A 40 1.66 10.49 -6.56
N GLU A 41 0.37 10.77 -6.43
CA GLU A 41 -0.36 11.78 -7.22
C GLU A 41 -0.31 11.53 -8.74
N ARG A 42 -0.08 10.27 -9.14
CA ARG A 42 0.00 9.91 -10.56
C ARG A 42 -0.72 8.60 -10.84
N SER A 43 -1.95 8.72 -11.34
CA SER A 43 -2.66 7.60 -11.94
C SER A 43 -1.85 7.02 -13.09
N GLY A 44 -2.00 5.73 -13.34
CA GLY A 44 -1.33 5.16 -14.49
C GLY A 44 -1.83 3.83 -14.96
N ASN A 45 -1.18 3.43 -16.04
CA ASN A 45 -1.46 2.26 -16.85
C ASN A 45 -0.13 1.56 -17.23
N THR A 46 0.90 1.79 -16.42
CA THR A 46 2.24 1.20 -16.56
C THR A 46 2.51 0.30 -15.35
N SER A 47 3.50 -0.58 -15.47
CA SER A 47 3.81 -1.58 -14.42
C SER A 47 4.23 -1.00 -13.07
N ALA A 48 4.55 0.29 -12.99
CA ALA A 48 5.01 0.94 -11.76
C ALA A 48 3.98 1.92 -11.17
N GLN A 49 2.88 2.17 -11.90
CA GLN A 49 1.84 3.10 -11.47
C GLN A 49 0.60 2.33 -11.01
N LEU A 50 -0.19 3.01 -10.20
CA LEU A 50 -1.48 2.53 -9.76
C LEU A 50 -2.61 3.46 -10.28
N LEU A 51 -3.83 2.97 -10.40
CA LEU A 51 -5.08 3.62 -10.75
C LEU A 51 -6.17 3.23 -9.73
N ASP A 52 -6.57 4.18 -8.88
CA ASP A 52 -7.61 3.98 -7.85
C ASP A 52 -7.50 2.67 -7.02
N PRO A 53 -6.35 2.40 -6.37
CA PRO A 53 -6.16 1.14 -5.66
C PRO A 53 -7.12 1.03 -4.46
N GLN A 54 -7.88 -0.07 -4.35
CA GLN A 54 -8.93 -0.21 -3.33
C GLN A 54 -8.76 -1.40 -2.38
N GLY A 55 -8.34 -2.54 -2.89
CA GLY A 55 -8.21 -3.80 -2.16
C GLY A 55 -6.75 -4.12 -1.90
N ILE A 56 -6.45 -4.61 -0.70
CA ILE A 56 -5.12 -5.06 -0.31
C ILE A 56 -5.25 -6.41 0.40
N THR A 57 -4.38 -7.35 0.05
CA THR A 57 -4.14 -8.56 0.85
C THR A 57 -2.67 -8.93 0.82
N LEU A 58 -2.23 -9.67 1.84
CA LEU A 58 -0.88 -10.22 1.93
C LEU A 58 -0.98 -11.75 1.96
N ASP A 59 -0.03 -12.45 1.34
CA ASP A 59 0.12 -13.89 1.53
C ASP A 59 1.05 -14.25 2.71
N GLN A 60 1.16 -15.53 3.01
CA GLN A 60 2.03 -16.05 4.08
C GLN A 60 3.54 -15.82 3.82
N TYR A 61 3.93 -15.40 2.62
CA TYR A 61 5.31 -15.12 2.22
C TYR A 61 5.59 -13.60 2.13
N ALA A 62 4.68 -12.77 2.63
CA ALA A 62 4.75 -11.32 2.61
C ALA A 62 4.71 -10.69 1.19
N ASN A 63 4.10 -11.37 0.22
CA ASN A 63 3.78 -10.76 -1.07
C ASN A 63 2.47 -9.96 -0.96
N LEU A 64 2.50 -8.69 -1.38
CA LEU A 64 1.35 -7.79 -1.36
C LEU A 64 0.59 -7.84 -2.69
N TYR A 65 -0.71 -8.04 -2.62
CA TYR A 65 -1.61 -8.05 -3.78
C TYR A 65 -2.58 -6.87 -3.65
N ILE A 66 -2.73 -6.13 -4.75
CA ILE A 66 -3.48 -4.88 -4.82
C ILE A 66 -4.47 -4.98 -5.98
N THR A 67 -5.70 -4.51 -5.78
CA THR A 67 -6.66 -4.31 -6.87
C THR A 67 -6.64 -2.86 -7.31
N ASP A 68 -6.42 -2.65 -8.60
CA ASP A 68 -6.08 -1.38 -9.24
C ASP A 68 -6.58 -1.37 -10.70
#